data_AF-A0AAD8YI51-F1
#
_entry.id   AF-A0AAD8YI51-F1
#
_cell.length_a   1.000
_cell.length_b   1.000
_cell.length_c   1.000
_cell.angle_alpha   90.00
_cell.angle_beta   90.00
_cell.angle_gamma   90.00
#
_symmetry.space_group_name_H-M   'P 1'
#
loop_
_entity.id
_entity.type
_entity.pdbx_description
1 polymer ?
#
loop_
_entity_poly.entity_id
_entity_poly.type
_entity_poly.pdbx_seq_one_letter_code
_entity_poly.pdbx_strand_id
1 'polypeptide(L)'
;MNRPITAEDTVVVRGKHLYKRDGSIFTIRGVAFPTPPEDDVGVFYNASAWLDILKQLRELDLQFNTVRLYRMDPLKVDYSEFIEGAAELGVYIIVPLTAASGGGVLDRTLPAPSGVVGNEVMNDEASWLAAPCVRSYARNLKLFMDQLVQEKIVQRTLPLIYAAQDSSVLGGAEMDSDTIVKLTADYSHV
;
A
#
# COMPACT_ATOMS: atom_id res chain seq x y z
N MET A 1 10.10 -18.76 13.32
CA MET A 1 10.67 -17.73 12.41
C MET A 1 9.98 -17.88 11.05
N ASN A 2 9.59 -16.79 10.37
CA ASN A 2 9.00 -16.90 9.03
C ASN A 2 10.08 -17.36 8.05
N ARG A 3 9.71 -18.22 7.09
CA ARG A 3 10.63 -18.61 6.01
C ARG A 3 10.73 -17.49 4.97
N PRO A 4 11.81 -17.45 4.17
CA PRO A 4 11.91 -16.55 3.03
C PRO A 4 10.70 -16.60 2.10
N ILE A 5 10.29 -15.43 1.60
CA ILE A 5 9.26 -15.26 0.58
C ILE A 5 9.85 -15.59 -0.79
N THR A 6 9.12 -16.41 -1.55
CA THR A 6 9.46 -16.78 -2.92
C THR A 6 8.31 -16.44 -3.88
N ALA A 7 8.45 -16.74 -5.17
CA ALA A 7 7.36 -16.60 -6.13
C ALA A 7 6.07 -17.35 -5.72
N GLU A 8 6.21 -18.49 -5.04
CA GLU A 8 5.09 -19.30 -4.54
C GLU A 8 4.34 -18.64 -3.37
N ASP A 9 4.95 -17.65 -2.73
CA ASP A 9 4.38 -16.86 -1.63
C ASP A 9 3.58 -15.64 -2.10
N THR A 10 3.31 -15.56 -3.41
CA THR A 10 2.45 -14.52 -3.99
C THR A 10 1.08 -14.54 -3.31
N VAL A 11 0.67 -13.35 -2.84
CA VAL A 11 -0.63 -13.13 -2.23
C VAL A 11 -1.60 -12.57 -3.26
N VAL A 12 -2.79 -13.17 -3.33
CA VAL A 12 -3.89 -12.77 -4.23
C VAL A 12 -5.16 -12.51 -3.43
N VAL A 13 -6.02 -11.64 -3.94
CA VAL A 13 -7.35 -11.37 -3.37
C VAL A 13 -8.34 -12.38 -3.94
N ARG A 14 -9.15 -13.03 -3.08
CA ARG A 14 -10.32 -13.82 -3.51
C ARG A 14 -11.50 -13.49 -2.60
N GLY A 15 -12.51 -12.84 -3.17
CA GLY A 15 -13.61 -12.27 -2.38
C GLY A 15 -13.04 -11.35 -1.29
N LYS A 16 -13.42 -11.59 -0.04
CA LYS A 16 -13.03 -10.76 1.11
C LYS A 16 -11.73 -11.16 1.82
N HIS A 17 -10.97 -12.11 1.30
CA HIS A 17 -9.73 -12.57 1.96
C HIS A 17 -8.53 -12.57 1.01
N LEU A 18 -7.36 -12.51 1.62
CA LEU A 18 -6.07 -12.70 0.95
C LEU A 18 -5.68 -14.18 1.04
N TYR A 19 -5.14 -14.71 -0.04
CA TYR A 19 -4.71 -16.10 -0.13
C TYR A 19 -3.30 -16.19 -0.72
N LYS A 20 -2.52 -17.14 -0.22
CA LYS A 20 -1.29 -17.59 -0.90
C LYS A 20 -1.62 -18.51 -2.06
N ARG A 21 -0.64 -18.79 -2.92
CA ARG A 21 -0.81 -19.68 -4.08
C ARG A 21 -1.23 -21.09 -3.69
N ASP A 22 -0.73 -21.58 -2.56
CA ASP A 22 -1.08 -22.89 -1.98
C ASP A 22 -2.52 -22.99 -1.46
N GLY A 23 -3.28 -21.89 -1.50
CA GLY A 23 -4.67 -21.82 -1.05
C GLY A 23 -4.85 -21.50 0.44
N SER A 24 -3.76 -21.36 1.21
CA SER A 24 -3.84 -20.92 2.60
C SER A 24 -4.26 -19.45 2.70
N ILE A 25 -5.02 -19.10 3.74
CA ILE A 25 -5.39 -17.71 4.04
C ILE A 25 -4.15 -16.96 4.49
N PHE A 26 -3.92 -15.80 3.88
CA PHE A 26 -2.90 -14.85 4.32
C PHE A 26 -3.52 -13.80 5.24
N THR A 27 -3.02 -13.71 6.47
CA THR A 27 -3.43 -12.68 7.44
C THR A 27 -2.28 -11.71 7.65
N ILE A 28 -2.57 -10.41 7.51
CA ILE A 28 -1.61 -9.34 7.75
C ILE A 28 -1.39 -9.20 9.26
N ARG A 29 -0.13 -9.31 9.69
CA ARG A 29 0.38 -8.93 11.01
C ARG A 29 1.37 -7.81 10.79
N GLY A 30 0.84 -6.59 10.77
CA GLY A 30 1.50 -5.39 10.27
C GLY A 30 2.24 -4.58 11.33
N VAL A 31 3.35 -3.96 10.93
CA VAL A 31 4.02 -2.88 11.68
C VAL A 31 4.13 -1.65 10.77
N ALA A 32 3.82 -0.46 11.31
CA ALA A 32 4.07 0.80 10.61
C ALA A 32 5.59 1.05 10.56
N PHE A 33 6.14 1.26 9.36
CA PHE A 33 7.57 1.46 9.19
C PHE A 33 7.96 2.94 9.28
N PRO A 34 9.16 3.28 9.78
CA PRO A 34 9.58 4.67 9.93
C PRO A 34 9.59 5.43 8.60
N THR A 35 9.11 6.67 8.62
CA THR A 35 9.18 7.61 7.49
C THR A 35 10.58 8.21 7.42
N PRO A 36 11.21 8.31 6.23
CA PRO A 36 12.49 8.99 6.09
C PRO A 36 12.34 10.50 6.37
N PRO A 37 13.39 11.17 6.87
CA PRO A 37 13.39 12.63 7.06
C PRO A 37 13.04 13.37 5.76
N GLU A 38 12.35 14.51 5.88
CA GLU A 38 11.79 15.27 4.74
C GLU A 38 12.86 15.82 3.78
N ASP A 39 14.01 16.23 4.31
CA ASP A 39 15.04 16.94 3.54
C ASP A 39 16.11 16.00 2.92
N ASP A 40 16.07 14.70 3.22
CA ASP A 40 17.23 13.81 3.02
C ASP A 40 17.01 12.62 2.07
N VAL A 41 15.82 12.50 1.47
CA VAL A 41 15.52 11.39 0.55
C VAL A 41 16.40 11.49 -0.70
N GLY A 42 17.47 10.69 -0.72
CA GLY A 42 18.46 10.62 -1.81
C GLY A 42 19.80 11.32 -1.55
N VAL A 43 19.96 12.10 -0.47
CA VAL A 43 21.25 12.76 -0.15
C VAL A 43 21.98 12.06 1.00
N PHE A 44 21.26 11.70 2.07
CA PHE A 44 21.82 10.96 3.22
C PHE A 44 21.04 9.70 3.58
N TYR A 45 19.86 9.52 2.98
CA TYR A 45 18.98 8.40 3.25
C TYR A 45 19.22 7.22 2.31
N ASN A 46 19.70 6.09 2.85
CA ASN A 46 19.90 4.84 2.11
C ASN A 46 18.88 3.77 2.54
N ALA A 47 18.26 3.08 1.58
CA ALA A 47 17.37 1.95 1.83
C ALA A 47 18.02 0.82 2.65
N SER A 48 19.36 0.70 2.66
CA SER A 48 20.07 -0.24 3.54
C SER A 48 19.78 0.01 5.03
N ALA A 49 19.60 1.27 5.45
CA ALA A 49 19.25 1.60 6.83
C ALA A 49 17.86 1.06 7.23
N TRP A 50 16.92 1.00 6.28
CA TRP A 50 15.64 0.35 6.49
C TRP A 50 15.77 -1.16 6.68
N LEU A 51 16.71 -1.81 6.00
CA LEU A 51 16.97 -3.23 6.21
C LEU A 51 17.51 -3.48 7.62
N ASP A 52 18.38 -2.61 8.14
CA ASP A 52 18.91 -2.73 9.50
C ASP A 52 17.81 -2.54 10.56
N ILE A 53 16.91 -1.56 10.36
CA ILE A 53 15.72 -1.40 11.22
C ILE A 53 14.86 -2.66 11.16
N LEU A 54 14.65 -3.21 9.96
CA LEU A 54 13.84 -4.42 9.80
C LEU A 54 14.46 -5.60 10.55
N LYS A 55 15.78 -5.79 10.45
CA LYS A 55 16.53 -6.81 11.22
C LYS A 55 16.39 -6.60 12.72
N GLN A 56 16.54 -5.38 13.21
CA GLN A 56 16.34 -5.05 14.63
C GLN A 56 14.91 -5.39 15.11
N LEU A 57 13.88 -5.04 14.33
CA LEU A 57 12.50 -5.42 14.65
C LEU A 57 12.31 -6.95 14.71
N ARG A 58 13.07 -7.72 13.92
CA ARG A 58 13.07 -9.20 13.97
C ARG A 58 13.76 -9.73 15.24
N GLU A 59 14.75 -9.04 15.78
CA GLU A 59 15.43 -9.40 17.03
C GLU A 59 14.53 -9.22 18.26
N LEU A 60 13.53 -8.33 18.19
CA LEU A 60 12.55 -8.08 19.26
C LEU A 60 11.49 -9.18 19.43
N ASP A 61 11.63 -10.33 18.74
CA ASP A 61 10.67 -11.45 18.72
C ASP A 61 9.21 -11.04 18.42
N LEU A 62 9.04 -9.94 17.67
CA LEU A 62 7.73 -9.49 17.22
C LEU A 62 7.21 -10.43 16.14
N GLN A 63 6.01 -10.98 16.32
CA GLN A 63 5.36 -11.87 15.36
C GLN A 63 4.67 -11.11 14.21
N PHE A 64 5.40 -10.25 13.51
CA PHE A 64 4.91 -9.55 12.32
C PHE A 64 5.32 -10.29 11.03
N ASN A 65 4.55 -10.07 9.97
CA ASN A 65 4.84 -10.57 8.63
C ASN A 65 4.69 -9.50 7.55
N THR A 66 4.33 -8.27 7.91
CA THR A 66 4.11 -7.19 6.94
C THR A 66 4.59 -5.87 7.52
N VAL A 67 5.21 -5.03 6.69
CA VAL A 67 5.51 -3.63 7.03
C VAL A 67 4.80 -2.69 6.06
N ARG A 68 4.34 -1.55 6.57
CA ARG A 68 3.74 -0.50 5.76
C ARG A 68 4.69 0.68 5.63
N LEU A 69 5.07 1.00 4.40
CA LEU A 69 5.82 2.20 4.07
C LEU A 69 4.85 3.36 3.81
N TYR A 70 5.23 4.57 4.20
CA TYR A 70 4.41 5.78 4.02
C TYR A 70 4.97 6.74 2.98
N ARG A 71 6.28 6.66 2.69
CA ARG A 71 6.95 7.52 1.72
C ARG A 71 8.05 6.74 1.01
N MET A 72 8.09 6.81 -0.32
CA MET A 72 9.14 6.26 -1.17
C MET A 72 9.43 7.24 -2.31
N ASP A 73 10.69 7.33 -2.73
CA ASP A 73 11.08 8.04 -3.96
C ASP A 73 11.88 7.07 -4.85
N PRO A 74 11.20 6.22 -5.63
CA PRO A 74 11.85 5.22 -6.47
C PRO A 74 12.63 5.84 -7.66
N LEU A 75 12.53 7.16 -7.88
CA LEU A 75 13.32 7.86 -8.89
C LEU A 75 14.71 8.27 -8.37
N LYS A 76 14.89 8.35 -7.05
CA LYS A 76 16.14 8.78 -6.41
C LYS A 76 16.84 7.70 -5.59
N VAL A 77 16.08 6.73 -5.06
CA VAL A 77 16.60 5.72 -4.13
C VAL A 77 16.37 4.33 -4.72
N ASP A 78 17.43 3.52 -4.75
CA ASP A 78 17.33 2.09 -5.04
C ASP A 78 16.87 1.33 -3.79
N TYR A 79 15.74 0.63 -3.90
CA TYR A 79 15.15 -0.14 -2.80
C TYR A 79 15.39 -1.64 -2.93
N SER A 80 16.17 -2.09 -3.91
CA SER A 80 16.35 -3.53 -4.22
C SER A 80 16.87 -4.30 -3.01
N GLU A 81 17.92 -3.81 -2.35
CA GLU A 81 18.50 -4.46 -1.15
C GLU A 81 17.47 -4.58 -0.01
N PHE A 82 16.67 -3.54 0.23
CA PHE A 82 15.64 -3.58 1.27
C PHE A 82 14.53 -4.58 0.94
N ILE A 83 14.06 -4.59 -0.31
CA ILE A 83 12.98 -5.47 -0.76
C ILE A 83 13.44 -6.93 -0.72
N GLU A 84 14.66 -7.22 -1.19
CA GLU A 84 15.27 -8.55 -1.17
C GLU A 84 15.49 -9.01 0.28
N GLY A 85 16.08 -8.18 1.13
CA GLY A 85 16.28 -8.50 2.54
C GLY A 85 14.97 -8.70 3.31
N ALA A 86 13.92 -7.93 3.00
CA ALA A 86 12.59 -8.17 3.56
C ALA A 86 12.01 -9.54 3.13
N ALA A 87 12.20 -9.91 1.85
CA ALA A 87 11.79 -11.21 1.35
C ALA A 87 12.54 -12.35 2.04
N GLU A 88 13.86 -12.23 2.24
CA GLU A 88 14.68 -13.19 3.00
C GLU A 88 14.19 -13.36 4.45
N LEU A 89 13.76 -12.28 5.08
CA LEU A 89 13.22 -12.28 6.44
C LEU A 89 11.75 -12.77 6.52
N GLY A 90 11.13 -13.08 5.38
CA GLY A 90 9.74 -13.52 5.32
C GLY A 90 8.73 -12.41 5.62
N VAL A 91 9.04 -11.17 5.21
CA VAL A 91 8.25 -9.96 5.46
C VAL A 91 7.71 -9.38 4.15
N TYR A 92 6.40 -9.19 4.09
CA TYR A 92 5.71 -8.53 2.99
C TYR A 92 5.75 -7.00 3.17
N ILE A 93 5.71 -6.26 2.07
CA ILE A 93 5.76 -4.79 2.09
C ILE A 93 4.47 -4.25 1.47
N ILE A 94 3.82 -3.32 2.16
CA ILE A 94 2.79 -2.44 1.60
C ILE A 94 3.47 -1.13 1.21
N VAL A 95 3.48 -0.83 -0.08
CA VAL A 95 4.14 0.35 -0.65
C VAL A 95 3.11 1.49 -0.87
N PRO A 96 3.48 2.75 -0.59
CA PRO A 96 2.66 3.89 -0.92
C PRO A 96 2.70 4.13 -2.43
N LEU A 97 1.55 4.48 -3.01
CA LEU A 97 1.45 4.87 -4.42
C LEU A 97 1.46 6.40 -4.59
N THR A 98 1.37 7.13 -3.48
CA THR A 98 1.37 8.60 -3.43
C THR A 98 2.64 9.15 -2.81
N ALA A 99 3.04 10.32 -3.33
CA ALA A 99 3.93 11.22 -2.62
C ALA A 99 3.14 12.05 -1.60
N ALA A 100 3.77 12.41 -0.48
CA ALA A 100 3.18 13.30 0.53
C ALA A 100 3.10 14.77 0.08
N SER A 101 3.76 15.12 -1.03
CA SER A 101 3.82 16.47 -1.60
C SER A 101 4.15 16.40 -3.10
N GLY A 102 3.85 17.47 -3.85
CA GLY A 102 4.17 17.60 -5.27
C GLY A 102 2.97 17.55 -6.23
N GLY A 103 3.26 17.64 -7.53
CA GLY A 103 2.24 17.57 -8.59
C GLY A 103 1.52 16.23 -8.55
N GLY A 104 0.19 16.26 -8.44
CA GLY A 104 -0.64 15.06 -8.38
C GLY A 104 -1.01 14.59 -6.97
N VAL A 105 -0.77 15.35 -5.90
CA VAL A 105 -1.48 15.10 -4.64
C VAL A 105 -2.95 15.53 -4.81
N LEU A 106 -3.91 14.66 -4.48
CA LEU A 106 -5.34 15.03 -4.54
C LEU A 106 -5.61 16.16 -3.54
N ASP A 107 -6.04 17.31 -4.05
CA ASP A 107 -6.65 18.35 -3.21
C ASP A 107 -8.04 17.88 -2.77
N ARG A 108 -8.13 17.47 -1.50
CA ARG A 108 -9.35 17.01 -0.83
C ARG A 108 -10.51 18.00 -0.82
N THR A 109 -10.26 19.27 -1.13
CA THR A 109 -11.28 20.33 -1.16
C THR A 109 -11.87 20.56 -2.55
N LEU A 110 -11.33 19.91 -3.58
CA LEU A 110 -11.76 20.10 -4.96
C LEU A 110 -12.55 18.89 -5.49
N PRO A 111 -13.66 19.12 -6.23
CA PRO A 111 -14.53 18.05 -6.74
C PRO A 111 -13.88 17.16 -7.80
N ALA A 112 -12.71 17.54 -8.31
CA ALA A 112 -11.85 16.67 -9.11
C ALA A 112 -10.43 17.26 -9.20
N PRO A 113 -9.42 16.65 -8.59
CA PRO A 113 -8.04 16.96 -8.89
C PRO A 113 -7.50 15.97 -9.93
N SER A 114 -6.69 16.48 -10.85
CA SER A 114 -5.66 15.69 -11.54
C SER A 114 -4.68 15.17 -10.47
N GLY A 115 -4.94 14.01 -9.88
CA GLY A 115 -4.14 13.53 -8.75
C GLY A 115 -4.18 12.02 -8.51
N VAL A 116 -3.23 11.60 -7.70
CA VAL A 116 -2.83 10.26 -7.28
C VAL A 116 -3.45 9.96 -5.90
N VAL A 117 -3.86 8.71 -5.68
CA VAL A 117 -4.59 8.29 -4.45
C VAL A 117 -3.71 8.31 -3.20
N GLY A 118 -4.09 9.14 -2.22
CA GLY A 118 -3.46 9.30 -0.91
C GLY A 118 -3.92 8.31 0.17
N ASN A 119 -3.21 8.28 1.31
CA ASN A 119 -3.74 7.75 2.57
C ASN A 119 -4.86 8.67 3.07
N GLU A 120 -6.02 8.13 3.44
CA GLU A 120 -7.08 8.86 4.13
C GLU A 120 -7.59 10.12 3.39
N VAL A 121 -7.71 10.02 2.06
CA VAL A 121 -8.23 11.12 1.20
C VAL A 121 -9.65 11.51 1.60
N MET A 122 -10.47 10.51 1.92
CA MET A 122 -11.81 10.66 2.48
C MET A 122 -11.69 10.59 4.00
N ASN A 123 -11.59 11.73 4.67
CA ASN A 123 -11.41 11.84 6.13
C ASN A 123 -12.52 12.60 6.86
N ASP A 124 -13.46 13.18 6.12
CA ASP A 124 -14.65 13.89 6.62
C ASP A 124 -15.83 13.78 5.64
N GLU A 125 -17.02 14.26 6.04
CA GLU A 125 -18.22 14.30 5.21
C GLU A 125 -18.10 15.21 3.96
N ALA A 126 -17.13 16.12 3.89
CA ALA A 126 -16.95 16.92 2.68
C ALA A 126 -16.13 16.16 1.61
N SER A 127 -15.18 15.33 2.06
CA SER A 127 -14.20 14.66 1.21
C SER A 127 -14.68 13.35 0.58
N TRP A 128 -15.87 12.83 0.90
CA TRP A 128 -16.44 11.67 0.18
C TRP A 128 -16.62 11.95 -1.32
N LEU A 129 -16.76 13.22 -1.70
CA LEU A 129 -16.82 13.65 -3.10
C LEU A 129 -15.57 13.25 -3.90
N ALA A 130 -14.45 12.93 -3.23
CA ALA A 130 -13.25 12.39 -3.86
C ALA A 130 -13.34 10.88 -4.19
N ALA A 131 -14.36 10.15 -3.71
CA ALA A 131 -14.50 8.70 -3.94
C ALA A 131 -14.49 8.30 -5.43
N PRO A 132 -15.17 9.01 -6.36
CA PRO A 132 -15.09 8.73 -7.79
C PRO A 132 -13.69 8.93 -8.36
N CYS A 133 -12.92 9.91 -7.85
CA CYS A 133 -11.54 10.15 -8.24
C CYS A 133 -10.62 9.02 -7.76
N VAL A 134 -10.75 8.63 -6.48
CA VAL A 134 -9.99 7.51 -5.90
C VAL A 134 -10.24 6.23 -6.68
N ARG A 135 -11.52 5.94 -7.01
CA ARG A 135 -11.91 4.79 -7.83
C ARG A 135 -11.31 4.86 -9.23
N SER A 136 -11.42 6.01 -9.90
CA SER A 136 -10.92 6.16 -11.28
C SER A 136 -9.41 5.98 -11.34
N TYR A 137 -8.68 6.48 -10.34
CA TYR A 137 -7.25 6.29 -10.23
C TYR A 137 -6.88 4.81 -9.99
N ALA A 138 -7.53 4.15 -9.03
CA ALA A 138 -7.30 2.72 -8.77
C ALA A 138 -7.58 1.86 -10.02
N ARG A 139 -8.67 2.15 -10.74
CA ARG A 139 -8.99 1.50 -12.02
C ARG A 139 -7.90 1.72 -13.06
N ASN A 140 -7.47 2.97 -13.26
CA ASN A 140 -6.46 3.27 -14.28
C ASN A 140 -5.11 2.62 -13.94
N LEU A 141 -4.74 2.59 -12.67
CA LEU A 141 -3.53 1.90 -12.21
C LEU A 141 -3.64 0.38 -12.42
N LYS A 142 -4.81 -0.21 -12.16
CA LYS A 142 -5.06 -1.63 -12.45
C LYS A 142 -4.91 -1.94 -13.93
N LEU A 143 -5.52 -1.13 -14.80
CA LEU A 143 -5.40 -1.26 -16.26
C LEU A 143 -3.94 -1.12 -16.73
N PHE A 144 -3.20 -0.16 -16.17
CA PHE A 144 -1.79 0.01 -16.45
C PHE A 144 -0.98 -1.24 -16.05
N MET A 145 -1.19 -1.77 -14.84
CA MET A 145 -0.54 -3.02 -14.42
C MET A 145 -0.91 -4.21 -15.31
N ASP A 146 -2.17 -4.33 -15.73
CA ASP A 146 -2.61 -5.38 -16.65
C ASP A 146 -1.92 -5.27 -18.02
N GLN A 147 -1.78 -4.07 -18.54
CA GLN A 147 -1.04 -3.80 -19.78
C GLN A 147 0.43 -4.23 -19.63
N LEU A 148 1.10 -3.88 -18.53
CA LEU A 148 2.49 -4.29 -18.30
C LEU A 148 2.65 -5.82 -18.23
N VAL A 149 1.65 -6.54 -17.71
CA VAL A 149 1.63 -8.02 -17.73
C VAL A 149 1.44 -8.55 -19.16
N GLN A 150 0.51 -7.98 -19.92
CA GLN A 150 0.24 -8.36 -21.31
C GLN A 150 1.48 -8.15 -22.20
N GLU A 151 2.19 -7.06 -21.99
CA GLU A 151 3.45 -6.73 -22.68
C GLU A 151 4.66 -7.51 -22.15
N LYS A 152 4.47 -8.38 -21.14
CA LYS A 152 5.51 -9.21 -20.51
C LYS A 152 6.63 -8.38 -19.86
N ILE A 153 6.35 -7.15 -19.47
CA ILE A 153 7.28 -6.28 -18.74
C ILE A 153 7.36 -6.73 -17.28
N VAL A 154 6.21 -7.06 -16.68
CA VAL A 154 6.13 -7.66 -15.34
C VAL A 154 5.41 -8.99 -15.39
N GLN A 155 5.63 -9.83 -14.37
CA GLN A 155 5.06 -11.19 -14.33
C GLN A 155 3.68 -11.26 -13.68
N ARG A 156 3.26 -10.22 -12.95
CA ARG A 156 1.99 -10.20 -12.21
C ARG A 156 1.51 -8.77 -11.94
N THR A 157 0.22 -8.66 -11.63
CA THR A 157 -0.34 -7.47 -11.00
C THR A 157 -0.25 -7.56 -9.49
N LEU A 158 -0.29 -6.40 -8.83
CA LEU A 158 -0.30 -6.28 -7.37
C LEU A 158 -1.72 -5.95 -6.89
N PRO A 159 -2.17 -6.51 -5.75
CA PRO A 159 -3.37 -6.03 -5.09
C PRO A 159 -3.25 -4.55 -4.74
N LEU A 160 -4.29 -3.77 -5.01
CA LEU A 160 -4.40 -2.39 -4.59
C LEU A 160 -5.16 -2.33 -3.26
N ILE A 161 -4.61 -1.62 -2.28
CA ILE A 161 -5.19 -1.42 -0.95
C ILE A 161 -5.40 0.08 -0.76
N TYR A 162 -6.59 0.48 -0.33
CA TYR A 162 -6.87 1.85 0.12
C TYR A 162 -6.93 1.86 1.65
N ALA A 163 -6.27 2.85 2.26
CA ALA A 163 -6.29 3.05 3.71
C ALA A 163 -7.19 4.25 4.03
N ALA A 164 -8.27 3.99 4.78
CA ALA A 164 -9.26 4.97 5.19
C ALA A 164 -9.07 5.35 6.66
N GLN A 165 -9.52 6.55 7.03
CA GLN A 165 -9.50 7.01 8.41
C GLN A 165 -10.75 6.47 9.11
N ASP A 166 -10.60 6.04 10.36
CA ASP A 166 -11.73 5.78 11.24
C ASP A 166 -12.11 7.10 11.94
N SER A 167 -13.28 7.66 11.63
CA SER A 167 -13.73 8.95 12.16
C SER A 167 -15.09 8.80 12.82
N SER A 168 -15.10 8.78 14.16
CA SER A 168 -16.31 8.72 15.00
C SER A 168 -16.88 10.12 15.33
N VAL A 169 -16.47 11.15 14.60
CA VAL A 169 -16.98 12.52 14.80
C VAL A 169 -18.37 12.59 14.16
N LEU A 170 -19.33 13.32 14.74
CA LEU A 170 -20.57 13.67 14.04
C LEU A 170 -20.21 14.44 12.76
N GLY A 171 -20.41 13.82 11.59
CA GLY A 171 -19.92 14.32 10.27
C GLY A 171 -18.55 13.77 9.84
N GLY A 172 -17.98 12.84 10.60
CA GLY A 172 -16.96 11.90 10.15
C GLY A 172 -17.61 10.77 9.37
N ALA A 173 -16.85 10.11 8.49
CA ALA A 173 -17.34 8.98 7.71
C ALA A 173 -17.59 7.75 8.60
N GLU A 174 -18.64 7.79 9.44
CA GLU A 174 -19.35 6.60 9.90
C GLU A 174 -20.05 5.98 8.69
N MET A 175 -19.25 5.43 7.78
CA MET A 175 -19.75 4.45 6.84
C MET A 175 -19.88 3.17 7.64
N ASP A 176 -21.11 2.67 7.75
CA ASP A 176 -21.39 1.34 8.26
C ASP A 176 -20.36 0.34 7.71
N SER A 177 -19.87 -0.55 8.58
CA SER A 177 -18.85 -1.54 8.23
C SER A 177 -19.21 -2.33 6.96
N ASP A 178 -20.49 -2.59 6.72
CA ASP A 178 -20.96 -3.24 5.50
C ASP A 178 -20.83 -2.34 4.26
N THR A 179 -20.93 -1.01 4.41
CA THR A 179 -20.69 -0.03 3.33
C THR A 179 -19.20 0.09 2.99
N ILE A 180 -18.31 0.11 3.98
CA ILE A 180 -16.85 0.08 3.76
C ILE A 180 -16.44 -1.23 3.08
N VAL A 181 -16.97 -2.36 3.56
CA VAL A 181 -16.69 -3.69 2.98
C VAL A 181 -17.30 -3.82 1.59
N LYS A 182 -18.51 -3.31 1.35
CA LYS A 182 -19.15 -3.30 0.03
C LYS A 182 -18.41 -2.41 -0.95
N LEU A 183 -17.96 -1.24 -0.53
CA LEU A 183 -17.08 -0.39 -1.32
C LEU A 183 -15.80 -1.17 -1.67
N THR A 184 -15.10 -1.70 -0.67
CA THR A 184 -13.87 -2.50 -0.86
C THR A 184 -14.08 -3.72 -1.77
N ALA A 185 -15.19 -4.43 -1.63
CA ALA A 185 -15.53 -5.62 -2.42
C ALA A 185 -15.97 -5.28 -3.86
N ASP A 186 -16.82 -4.27 -4.05
CA ASP A 186 -17.21 -3.74 -5.36
C ASP A 186 -16.00 -3.13 -6.09
N TYR A 187 -14.95 -2.70 -5.35
CA TYR A 187 -13.68 -2.22 -5.89
C TYR A 187 -12.68 -3.31 -6.28
N SER A 188 -12.91 -4.58 -5.91
CA SER A 188 -12.04 -5.72 -6.24
C SER A 188 -12.48 -6.54 -7.47
N HIS A 189 -13.56 -6.13 -8.16
CA HIS A 189 -14.12 -6.81 -9.33
C HIS A 189 -13.98 -6.03 -10.66
N VAL A 190 -12.97 -5.16 -10.78
CA VAL A 190 -12.59 -4.51 -12.05
C VAL A 190 -11.31 -5.12 -12.61
#